data_AF-A0A9P5P7H8-F1
#
_entry.id   AF-A0A9P5P7H8-F1
#
_cell.length_a   1.000
_cell.length_b   1.000
_cell.length_c   1.000
_cell.angle_alpha   90.00
_cell.angle_beta   90.00
_cell.angle_gamma   90.00
#
_symmetry.space_group_name_H-M   'P 1'
#
loop_
_entity.id
_entity.type
_entity.pdbx_description
1 polymer ?
#
loop_
_entity_poly.entity_id
_entity_poly.type
_entity_poly.pdbx_seq_one_letter_code
_entity_poly.pdbx_strand_id
1 'polypeptide(L)'
;EAEATELVPAHTSIPVARIHAALFDEVISITYIVQDRIHGQQLHKLLPTLDAEKLQVIEKELQLIFSQLSSLDMYGLMGMVGIFEIRVPNHCL
;
A
#
# COMPACT_ATOMS: atom_id res chain seq x y z
N GLU A 1 -5.27 6.50 0.33
CA GLU A 1 -4.47 5.45 -0.35
C GLU A 1 -3.10 5.98 -0.75
N ALA A 2 -3.00 7.05 -1.56
CA ALA A 2 -1.71 7.54 -2.02
C ALA A 2 -0.69 7.83 -0.89
N GLU A 3 -1.08 8.63 0.09
CA GLU A 3 -0.22 8.99 1.23
C GLU A 3 0.18 7.79 2.11
N ALA A 4 -0.75 6.86 2.36
CA ALA A 4 -0.46 5.64 3.10
C ALA A 4 0.56 4.75 2.37
N THR A 5 0.43 4.62 1.05
CA THR A 5 1.34 3.83 0.23
C THR A 5 2.74 4.46 0.15
N GLU A 6 2.88 5.78 0.26
CA GLU A 6 4.19 6.46 0.34
C GLU A 6 4.92 6.22 1.68
N LEU A 7 4.19 5.99 2.77
CA LEU A 7 4.80 5.69 4.08
C LEU A 7 5.44 4.30 4.13
N VAL A 8 4.91 3.33 3.38
CA VAL A 8 5.42 1.95 3.37
C VAL A 8 6.89 1.87 2.95
N PRO A 9 7.34 2.41 1.80
CA PRO A 9 8.74 2.34 1.40
C PRO A 9 9.64 3.27 2.21
N ALA A 10 9.09 4.28 2.89
CA ALA A 10 9.87 5.18 3.75
C ALA A 10 10.32 4.51 5.06
N HIS A 11 9.58 3.51 5.52
CA HIS A 11 9.77 2.91 6.85
C HIS A 11 9.84 1.38 6.85
N THR A 12 9.67 0.73 5.70
CA THR A 12 9.77 -0.72 5.56
C THR A 12 10.55 -1.11 4.30
N SER A 13 10.94 -2.37 4.22
CA SER A 13 11.54 -2.99 3.02
C SER A 13 10.49 -3.57 2.06
N ILE A 14 9.19 -3.36 2.34
CA ILE A 14 8.11 -3.98 1.58
C ILE A 14 8.03 -3.33 0.19
N PRO A 15 8.09 -4.11 -0.89
CA PRO A 15 7.93 -3.57 -2.23
C PRO A 15 6.46 -3.19 -2.45
N VAL A 16 6.22 -1.89 -2.66
CA VAL A 16 4.93 -1.34 -3.08
C VAL A 16 5.08 -0.51 -4.35
N ALA A 17 3.97 -0.27 -5.04
CA ALA A 17 4.00 0.51 -6.27
C ALA A 17 4.34 1.96 -5.94
N ARG A 18 5.28 2.55 -6.70
CA ARG A 18 5.57 3.97 -6.57
C ARG A 18 4.38 4.76 -7.11
N ILE A 19 3.92 5.74 -6.35
CA ILE A 19 2.90 6.68 -6.78
C ILE A 19 3.57 7.84 -7.52
N HIS A 20 2.99 8.21 -8.65
CA HIS A 20 3.43 9.32 -9.49
C HIS A 20 2.52 10.53 -9.37
N ALA A 21 1.21 10.30 -9.20
CA ALA A 21 0.23 11.37 -9.05
C ALA A 21 -1.04 10.89 -8.33
N ALA A 22 -1.67 11.80 -7.61
CA ALA A 22 -3.04 11.69 -7.13
C ALA A 22 -3.83 12.91 -7.65
N LEU A 23 -4.88 12.67 -8.43
CA LEU A 23 -5.64 13.71 -9.12
C LEU A 23 -7.10 13.60 -8.69
N PHE A 24 -7.67 14.68 -8.16
CA PHE A 24 -9.09 14.71 -7.80
C PHE A 24 -9.90 15.35 -8.93
N ASP A 25 -10.91 14.64 -9.42
CA ASP A 25 -11.90 15.16 -10.35
C ASP A 25 -13.14 15.62 -9.58
N GLU A 26 -13.34 16.93 -9.51
CA GLU A 26 -14.45 17.56 -8.78
C GLU A 26 -15.82 17.29 -9.42
N VAL A 27 -15.87 17.09 -10.75
CA VAL A 27 -17.13 16.93 -11.50
C VAL A 27 -17.82 15.62 -11.15
N ILE A 28 -17.02 14.56 -11.02
CA ILE A 28 -17.50 13.21 -10.69
C ILE A 28 -17.14 12.78 -9.26
N SER A 29 -16.43 13.63 -8.51
CA SER A 29 -15.97 13.36 -7.14
C SER A 29 -15.16 12.06 -7.01
N ILE A 30 -14.20 11.85 -7.92
CA ILE A 30 -13.33 10.67 -7.95
C ILE A 30 -11.86 11.07 -7.84
N THR A 31 -11.11 10.35 -7.03
CA THR A 31 -9.64 10.46 -6.98
C THR A 31 -8.99 9.39 -7.85
N TYR A 32 -8.19 9.81 -8.81
CA TYR A 32 -7.35 8.96 -9.64
C TYR A 32 -5.95 8.87 -9.07
N ILE A 33 -5.40 7.66 -8.95
CA ILE A 33 -4.04 7.42 -8.50
C ILE A 33 -3.25 6.78 -9.64
N VAL A 34 -2.17 7.43 -10.06
CA VAL A 34 -1.25 6.92 -11.07
C VAL A 34 -0.06 6.29 -10.35
N GLN A 35 0.17 5.01 -10.59
CA GLN A 35 1.22 4.23 -9.92
C GLN A 35 1.93 3.26 -10.86
N ASP A 36 3.13 2.82 -10.48
CA ASP A 36 3.86 1.79 -11.20
C ASP A 36 3.06 0.49 -11.34
N ARG A 37 3.16 -0.14 -12.51
CA ARG A 37 2.66 -1.49 -12.70
C ARG A 37 3.67 -2.49 -12.15
N ILE A 38 3.31 -3.17 -11.06
CA ILE A 38 4.08 -4.30 -10.56
C ILE A 38 3.75 -5.54 -11.38
N HIS A 39 4.77 -6.13 -12.01
CA HIS A 39 4.63 -7.41 -12.70
C HIS A 39 4.61 -8.55 -11.69
N GLY A 40 3.66 -9.47 -11.85
CA GLY A 40 3.54 -10.63 -10.97
C GLY A 40 2.26 -11.40 -11.21
N GLN A 41 2.07 -12.45 -10.42
CA GLN A 41 0.85 -13.23 -10.39
C GLN A 41 0.19 -13.09 -9.02
N GLN A 42 -1.13 -13.16 -8.99
CA GLN A 42 -1.87 -13.17 -7.74
C GLN A 42 -1.60 -14.48 -7.01
N LEU A 43 -1.13 -14.39 -5.77
CA LEU A 43 -0.69 -15.55 -4.99
C LEU A 43 -1.75 -16.65 -4.89
N HIS A 44 -3.04 -16.30 -4.72
CA HIS A 44 -4.13 -17.28 -4.64
C HIS A 44 -4.26 -18.18 -5.87
N LYS A 45 -3.83 -17.71 -7.05
CA LYS A 45 -3.82 -18.51 -8.29
C LYS A 45 -2.70 -19.53 -8.30
N LEU A 46 -1.63 -19.27 -7.56
CA LEU A 46 -0.45 -20.14 -7.47
C LEU A 46 -0.58 -21.17 -6.34
N LEU A 47 -1.32 -20.86 -5.26
CA LEU A 47 -1.48 -21.74 -4.09
C LEU A 47 -1.72 -23.23 -4.43
N PRO A 48 -2.59 -23.60 -5.40
CA PRO A 48 -2.85 -25.00 -5.72
C PRO A 48 -1.66 -25.74 -6.35
N THR A 49 -0.67 -25.01 -6.86
CA THR A 49 0.49 -25.53 -7.62
C THR A 49 1.79 -25.52 -6.83
N LEU A 50 1.78 -24.96 -5.62
CA LEU A 50 2.97 -24.83 -4.78
C LEU A 50 3.19 -26.09 -3.95
N ASP A 51 4.46 -26.49 -3.85
CA ASP A 51 4.90 -27.53 -2.92
C ASP A 51 5.00 -26.97 -1.48
N ALA A 52 5.15 -27.89 -0.52
CA ALA A 52 5.20 -27.55 0.90
C ALA A 52 6.37 -26.62 1.26
N GLU A 53 7.51 -26.74 0.56
CA GLU A 53 8.68 -25.89 0.79
C GLU A 53 8.40 -24.45 0.40
N LYS A 54 7.84 -24.22 -0.80
CA LYS A 54 7.47 -22.86 -1.25
C LYS A 54 6.38 -22.23 -0.39
N LEU A 55 5.43 -23.03 0.09
CA LEU A 55 4.41 -22.54 1.02
C LEU A 55 5.03 -22.04 2.33
N GLN A 56 6.02 -22.75 2.89
CA GLN A 56 6.72 -22.29 4.09
C GLN A 56 7.53 -21.01 3.84
N VAL A 57 8.13 -20.86 2.66
CA VAL A 57 8.84 -19.62 2.29
C VAL A 57 7.85 -18.45 2.25
N ILE A 58 6.73 -18.62 1.54
CA ILE A 58 5.69 -17.59 1.43
C ILE A 58 5.09 -17.24 2.80
N GLU A 59 4.87 -18.23 3.67
CA GLU A 59 4.39 -17.99 5.03
C GLU A 59 5.35 -17.10 5.82
N LYS A 60 6.65 -17.40 5.78
CA LYS A 60 7.68 -16.59 6.44
C LYS A 60 7.76 -15.18 5.87
N GLU A 61 7.68 -15.03 4.55
CA GLU A 61 7.67 -13.73 3.89
C GLU A 61 6.44 -12.90 4.28
N LEU A 62 5.25 -13.50 4.30
CA LEU A 62 4.02 -12.84 4.73
C LEU A 62 4.08 -12.43 6.20
N GLN A 63 4.58 -13.30 7.09
CA GLN A 63 4.79 -12.96 8.50
C GLN A 63 5.72 -11.76 8.66
N LEU A 64 6.81 -11.73 7.90
CA LEU A 64 7.76 -10.61 7.90
C LEU A 64 7.10 -9.31 7.38
N ILE A 65 6.32 -9.39 6.30
CA ILE A 65 5.57 -8.25 5.75
C ILE A 65 4.59 -7.71 6.79
N PHE A 66 3.77 -8.56 7.41
CA PHE A 66 2.82 -8.12 8.43
C PHE A 66 3.51 -7.52 9.66
N SER A 67 4.63 -8.10 10.10
CA SER A 67 5.42 -7.52 11.18
C SER A 67 5.92 -6.11 10.83
N GLN A 68 6.41 -5.91 9.60
CA GLN A 68 6.86 -4.59 9.15
C GLN A 68 5.70 -3.59 9.00
N LEU A 69 4.56 -3.99 8.42
CA LEU A 69 3.39 -3.12 8.30
C LEU A 69 2.84 -2.72 9.67
N SER A 70 2.79 -3.64 10.64
CA SER A 70 2.31 -3.33 11.98
C SER A 70 3.15 -2.25 12.70
N SER A 71 4.43 -2.12 12.34
CA SER A 71 5.27 -1.05 12.88
C SER A 71 4.93 0.34 12.33
N LEU A 72 4.20 0.41 11.20
CA LEU A 72 3.83 1.66 10.56
C LEU A 72 2.75 2.42 11.33
N ASP A 73 1.92 1.74 12.12
CA ASP A 73 0.86 2.37 12.91
C ASP A 73 1.40 3.54 13.75
N MET A 74 2.61 3.43 14.29
CA MET A 74 3.26 4.49 15.06
C MET A 74 3.52 5.81 14.29
N TYR A 75 3.49 5.76 12.96
CA TYR A 75 3.80 6.90 12.07
C TYR A 75 2.55 7.53 11.43
N GLY A 76 1.38 6.93 11.63
CA GLY A 76 0.11 7.49 11.16
C GLY A 76 -0.42 8.60 12.08
N LEU A 77 -1.30 9.45 11.55
CA LEU A 77 -2.07 10.40 12.36
C LEU A 77 -2.82 9.64 13.46
N MET A 78 -2.63 10.05 14.72
CA MET A 78 -3.16 9.37 15.92
C MET A 78 -2.70 7.90 16.10
N GLY A 79 -1.54 7.51 15.55
CA GLY A 79 -1.02 6.16 15.70
C GLY A 79 -1.74 5.13 14.82
N MET A 80 -2.34 5.56 13.70
CA MET A 80 -3.00 4.68 12.73
C MET A 80 -2.71 5.13 11.29
N VAL A 81 -2.16 4.24 10.47
CA VAL A 81 -2.04 4.48 9.02
C VAL A 81 -3.40 4.15 8.40
N GLY A 82 -4.26 5.16 8.24
CA GLY A 82 -5.60 4.96 7.65
C GLY A 82 -6.67 5.99 8.03
N ILE A 83 -6.48 6.78 9.08
CA ILE A 83 -7.40 7.88 9.43
C ILE A 83 -6.85 9.17 8.81
N PHE A 84 -7.47 9.60 7.73
CA PHE A 84 -7.15 10.88 7.09
C PHE A 84 -8.35 11.83 7.28
N GLU A 85 -8.11 13.01 7.85
CA GLU A 85 -9.00 14.15 7.60
C GLU A 85 -8.96 14.43 6.11
N ILE A 86 -10.12 14.52 5.47
CA ILE A 86 -10.24 15.10 4.13
C ILE A 86 -9.89 16.58 4.26
N ARG A 87 -8.60 16.92 4.20
CA ARG A 87 -8.16 18.30 4.10
C ARG A 87 -8.36 18.70 2.64
N VAL A 88 -9.55 19.24 2.35
CA VAL A 88 -9.81 19.93 1.08
C VAL A 88 -8.76 21.03 0.95
N PRO A 89 -7.88 21.01 -0.05
CA PRO A 89 -6.97 22.11 -0.26
C PRO A 89 -7.80 23.31 -0.72
N ASN A 90 -8.08 24.24 0.20
CA ASN A 90 -8.37 25.61 -0.18
C ASN A 90 -7.10 26.17 -0.81
N HIS A 91 -7.00 26.11 -2.13
CA HIS A 91 -6.46 27.17 -2.99
C HIS A 91 -6.35 26.68 -4.44
N CYS A 92 -7.23 27.20 -5.30
CA CYS A 92 -6.83 27.98 -6.48
C CYS A 92 -8.04 28.78 -7.01
N LEU A 93 -7.90 30.11 -6.92
CA LEU A 93 -8.73 31.21 -7.45
C LEU A 93 -10.09 31.50 -6.79
#